data_AF-A0A358PCX3-F1
#
_entry.id   AF-A0A358PCX3-F1
#
_cell.length_a   1.000
_cell.length_b   1.000
_cell.length_c   1.000
_cell.angle_alpha   90.00
_cell.angle_beta   90.00
_cell.angle_gamma   90.00
#
_symmetry.space_group_name_H-M   'P 1'
#
loop_
_entity.id
_entity.type
_entity.pdbx_description
1 polymer ?
#
loop_
_entity_poly.entity_id
_entity_poly.type
_entity_poly.pdbx_seq_one_letter_code
_entity_poly.pdbx_strand_id
1 'polypeptide(L)' 'DYAYDHEDPDGFSGQNCFPDGMDRQVFYQPAERGYEREIAKRLAYWDRLRAAKQPELKTGKTTDEG' A
#
# COMPACT_ATOMS: atom_id res chain seq x y z
N ASP A 1 5.75 12.96 -11.44
CA ASP A 1 5.88 12.01 -12.57
C ASP A 1 4.98 10.81 -12.39
N TYR A 2 4.48 10.27 -13.50
CA TYR A 2 3.70 9.03 -13.50
C TYR A 2 4.65 7.83 -13.57
N ALA A 3 4.44 6.84 -12.70
CA ALA A 3 5.19 5.58 -12.69
C ALA A 3 4.30 4.47 -13.24
N TYR A 4 4.72 3.87 -14.35
CA TYR A 4 3.96 2.79 -14.97
C TYR A 4 4.28 1.46 -14.28
N ASP A 5 3.29 0.80 -13.69
CA ASP A 5 3.49 -0.41 -12.89
C ASP A 5 4.19 -1.55 -13.64
N HIS A 6 3.97 -1.68 -14.95
CA HIS A 6 4.55 -2.77 -15.74
C HIS A 6 6.05 -2.59 -16.04
N GLU A 7 6.61 -1.40 -15.82
CA GLU A 7 8.06 -1.16 -15.94
C GLU A 7 8.82 -1.52 -14.68
N ASP A 8 8.12 -1.67 -13.54
CA ASP A 8 8.74 -2.11 -12.29
C ASP A 8 9.01 -3.63 -12.32
N PRO A 9 10.17 -4.12 -11.85
CA PRO A 9 10.48 -5.55 -11.81
C PRO A 9 9.46 -6.41 -11.06
N ASP A 10 8.77 -5.83 -10.08
CA ASP A 10 7.72 -6.50 -9.31
C ASP A 10 6.32 -6.38 -9.97
N GLY A 11 6.24 -5.65 -11.09
CA GLY A 11 4.98 -5.26 -11.74
C GLY A 11 4.14 -4.33 -10.86
N PHE A 12 4.79 -3.57 -9.97
CA PHE A 12 4.14 -2.70 -8.99
C PHE A 12 5.06 -1.54 -8.58
N SER A 13 4.79 -0.35 -9.11
CA SER A 13 5.58 0.86 -8.85
C SER A 13 5.51 1.33 -7.39
N GLY A 14 4.41 1.00 -6.70
CA GLY A 14 4.12 1.53 -5.38
C GLY A 14 3.70 3.00 -5.36
N GLN A 15 3.40 3.60 -6.54
CA GLN A 15 2.98 5.00 -6.64
C GLN A 15 1.78 5.31 -5.73
N ASN A 16 1.78 6.51 -5.15
CA ASN A 16 0.61 7.02 -4.45
C ASN A 16 -0.41 7.54 -5.46
N CYS A 17 -1.57 6.89 -5.53
CA CYS A 17 -2.66 7.26 -6.44
C CYS A 17 -3.78 8.03 -5.73
N PHE A 18 -3.60 8.40 -4.46
CA PHE A 18 -4.49 9.31 -3.75
C PHE A 18 -4.18 10.76 -4.14
N PRO A 19 -5.17 11.67 -4.05
CA PRO A 19 -4.92 13.10 -4.23
C PRO A 19 -3.81 13.62 -3.31
N ASP A 20 -3.11 14.65 -3.77
CA ASP A 20 -2.11 15.32 -2.95
C ASP A 20 -2.73 15.87 -1.66
N GLY A 21 -2.02 15.72 -0.54
CA GLY A 21 -2.50 16.12 0.78
C GLY A 21 -3.52 15.15 1.42
N MET A 22 -3.89 14.07 0.74
CA MET A 22 -4.72 13.01 1.31
C MET A 22 -3.87 11.86 1.81
N ASP A 23 -4.01 11.55 3.10
CA ASP A 23 -3.44 10.33 3.67
C ASP A 23 -4.07 9.10 3.02
N ARG A 24 -3.23 8.11 2.73
CA ARG A 24 -3.65 6.82 2.20
C ARG A 24 -4.67 6.16 3.14
N GLN A 25 -5.84 5.81 2.59
CA GLN A 25 -6.90 5.12 3.31
C GLN A 25 -7.05 3.68 2.85
N VAL A 26 -7.59 2.83 3.72
CA VAL A 26 -7.99 1.45 3.41
C VAL A 26 -9.51 1.39 3.33
N PHE A 27 -10.05 1.27 2.11
CA PHE A 27 -11.49 1.21 1.88
C PHE A 27 -12.05 -0.20 1.72
N TYR A 28 -11.20 -1.18 1.43
CA TYR A 28 -11.59 -2.55 1.20
C TYR A 28 -10.84 -3.50 2.14
N GLN A 29 -11.60 -4.29 2.90
CA GLN A 29 -11.10 -5.29 3.84
C GLN A 29 -11.71 -6.64 3.44
N PRO A 30 -10.99 -7.44 2.62
CA PRO A 30 -11.51 -8.73 2.15
C PRO A 30 -11.76 -9.68 3.32
N ALA A 31 -12.82 -10.49 3.26
CA ALA A 31 -13.06 -11.52 4.25
C ALA A 31 -12.18 -12.77 4.02
N GLU A 32 -11.98 -13.56 5.07
CA GLU A 32 -11.21 -14.82 5.03
C GLU A 32 -11.99 -16.00 4.42
N ARG A 33 -12.76 -15.76 3.36
CA ARG A 33 -13.58 -16.78 2.69
C ARG A 33 -13.43 -16.74 1.17
N GLY A 34 -13.53 -17.91 0.55
CA GLY A 34 -13.46 -18.03 -0.90
C GLY A 34 -12.22 -17.35 -1.50
N TYR A 35 -12.41 -16.63 -2.60
CA TYR A 35 -11.31 -15.94 -3.30
C TYR A 35 -10.85 -14.65 -2.61
N GLU A 36 -11.66 -14.08 -1.71
CA GLU A 36 -11.29 -12.88 -0.95
C GLU A 36 -10.06 -13.11 -0.08
N ARG A 37 -9.86 -14.34 0.43
CA ARG A 37 -8.63 -14.71 1.14
C ARG A 37 -7.38 -14.53 0.28
N GLU A 38 -7.44 -14.88 -1.00
CA GLU A 38 -6.28 -14.72 -1.90
C GLU A 38 -6.05 -13.24 -2.24
N ILE A 39 -7.13 -12.45 -2.35
CA ILE A 39 -7.04 -10.99 -2.48
C ILE A 39 -6.38 -10.37 -1.25
N ALA A 40 -6.75 -10.78 -0.03
CA ALA A 40 -6.13 -10.29 1.20
C ALA A 40 -4.61 -10.55 1.22
N LYS A 41 -4.18 -11.75 0.83
CA LYS A 41 -2.74 -12.07 0.69
C LYS A 41 -2.04 -11.18 -0.33
N ARG A 42 -2.69 -10.89 -1.47
CA ARG A 42 -2.12 -10.04 -2.52
C ARG A 42 -2.00 -8.58 -2.07
N LEU A 43 -3.01 -8.04 -1.38
CA LEU A 43 -2.96 -6.71 -0.77
C LEU A 43 -1.81 -6.61 0.24
N ALA A 44 -1.69 -7.59 1.14
CA ALA A 44 -0.60 -7.65 2.12
C ALA A 44 0.80 -7.79 1.49
N TYR A 45 0.90 -8.39 0.30
CA TYR A 45 2.14 -8.41 -0.48
C TYR A 45 2.48 -7.03 -1.03
N TRP A 46 1.52 -6.33 -1.65
CA TRP A 46 1.73 -4.99 -2.17
C TRP A 46 2.03 -3.96 -1.09
N ASP A 47 1.44 -4.08 0.11
CA ASP A 47 1.78 -3.19 1.22
C ASP A 47 3.23 -3.38 1.68
N ARG A 48 3.74 -4.62 1.68
CA ARG A 48 5.16 -4.90 1.96
C ARG A 48 6.07 -4.32 0.88
N LEU A 49 5.74 -4.49 -0.40
CA LEU A 49 6.50 -3.90 -1.50
C LEU A 49 6.52 -2.37 -1.40
N ARG A 50 5.37 -1.75 -1.14
CA ARG A 50 5.27 -0.30 -0.98
C ARG A 50 6.15 0.19 0.17
N ALA A 51 6.12 -0.49 1.32
CA ALA A 51 6.95 -0.13 2.47
C ALA A 51 8.46 -0.32 2.21
N ALA A 52 8.85 -1.23 1.31
CA ALA A 52 10.24 -1.41 0.89
C ALA A 52 10.70 -0.33 -0.09
N LYS A 53 9.82 0.08 -1.01
CA LYS A 53 10.08 1.11 -2.03
C LYS A 53 9.99 2.55 -1.47
N GLN A 54 9.22 2.75 -0.40
CA GLN A 54 9.01 4.06 0.27
C GLN A 54 9.30 3.96 1.78
N PRO A 55 10.59 3.87 2.19
CA PRO A 55 10.96 3.66 3.58
C PRO A 55 10.59 4.85 4.51
N GLU A 56 10.39 6.04 3.95
CA GLU A 56 10.19 7.29 4.69
C GLU A 56 8.78 7.43 5.30
N LEU A 57 7.79 6.70 4.77
CA LEU A 57 6.43 6.66 5.35
C LEU A 57 6.33 5.93 6.69
N LYS A 58 7.42 5.32 7.18
CA LYS A 58 7.45 4.61 8.47
C LYS A 58 7.43 5.53 9.70
N THR A 59 7.66 6.83 9.54
CA THR A 59 7.87 7.79 10.65
C THR A 59 6.60 8.54 11.12
N GLY A 60 5.41 8.14 10.66
CA GLY A 60 4.17 8.93 10.88
C GLY A 60 3.27 8.55 12.06
N LYS A 61 3.58 7.54 12.89
CA LYS A 61 2.72 7.17 14.03
C LYS A 61 3.50 6.84 15.31
N THR A 62 4.00 7.90 15.95
CA THR A 62 4.17 8.00 17.40
C THR A 62 3.97 9.45 17.78
N THR A 63 2.70 9.87 17.89
CA THR A 63 2.34 10.95 18.81
C THR A 63 1.63 10.26 19.97
N ASP A 64 2.43 9.98 20.99
CA ASP A 64 1.98 9.80 22.36
C ASP A 64 1.40 11.14 22.82
N GLU A 65 0.08 11.22 23.01
CA GLU A 65 -0.55 12.30 23.77
C GLU A 65 -1.24 11.69 24.99
N GLY A 66 -0.61 11.89 26.15
CA GLY A 66 -1.27 12.17 27.44
C GLY A 66 -1.96 11.04 28.19
#